data_AF-A0A963SEH9-F1
#
_entry.id   AF-A0A963SEH9-F1
#
_cell.length_a   1.000
_cell.length_b   1.000
_cell.length_c   1.000
_cell.angle_alpha   90.00
_cell.angle_beta   90.00
_cell.angle_gamma   90.00
#
_symmetry.space_group_name_H-M   'P 1'
#
loop_
_entity.id
_entity.type
_entity.pdbx_description
1 polymer ?
#
loop_
_entity_poly.entity_id
_entity_poly.type
_entity_poly.pdbx_seq_one_letter_code
_entity_poly.pdbx_strand_id
1 'polypeptide(L)'
;LAGMDTWHTPLGEAATAQVREAFFRLTDYPPEDGENVPSAVLDLGGGRILYVPKSLKGVAVFSFKRLCAEARGASDYLAIAREYHSVIVVGIPRMGPENRNEAARFVTLIDALYENKVKLLATADAEPEELYVEGNGRFEFERTVSRLREMQSADYLALGHGES
;
A
#
# COMPACT_ATOMS: atom_id res chain seq x y z
N LEU A 1 -10.90 1.55 11.23
CA LEU A 1 -9.84 0.52 11.26
C LEU A 1 -9.48 0.04 12.67
N ALA A 2 -10.01 0.64 13.74
CA ALA A 2 -9.68 0.25 15.11
C ALA A 2 -9.85 -1.28 15.35
N GLY A 3 -8.77 -1.91 15.83
CA GLY A 3 -8.73 -3.36 16.12
C GLY A 3 -8.45 -4.28 14.93
N MET A 4 -8.10 -3.75 13.75
CA MET A 4 -7.58 -4.56 12.63
C MET A 4 -6.08 -4.37 12.49
N ASP A 5 -5.36 -5.48 12.40
CA ASP A 5 -3.98 -5.47 11.94
C ASP A 5 -3.94 -4.98 10.49
N THR A 6 -2.95 -4.15 10.16
CA THR A 6 -2.80 -3.60 8.81
C THR A 6 -1.58 -4.14 8.09
N TRP A 7 -0.77 -4.96 8.75
CA TRP A 7 0.37 -5.65 8.16
C TRP A 7 0.23 -7.14 8.40
N HIS A 8 0.27 -7.94 7.32
CA HIS A 8 0.08 -9.38 7.40
C HIS A 8 1.24 -10.12 6.74
N THR A 9 1.90 -10.97 7.52
CA THR A 9 3.05 -11.76 7.11
C THR A 9 3.00 -13.16 7.76
N PRO A 10 3.59 -14.21 7.15
CA PRO A 10 4.14 -14.27 5.80
C PRO A 10 3.07 -14.21 4.71
N LEU A 11 3.49 -14.10 3.44
CA LEU A 11 2.58 -14.24 2.31
C LEU A 11 1.89 -15.61 2.35
N GLY A 12 0.61 -15.62 1.95
CA GLY A 12 -0.19 -16.82 1.89
C GLY A 12 -1.69 -16.52 1.86
N GLU A 13 -2.48 -17.59 1.88
CA GLU A 13 -3.94 -17.49 1.85
C GLU A 13 -4.48 -16.75 3.07
N ALA A 14 -3.90 -16.96 4.26
CA ALA A 14 -4.32 -16.29 5.48
C ALA A 14 -4.13 -14.76 5.41
N ALA A 15 -2.95 -14.29 4.97
CA ALA A 15 -2.69 -12.86 4.80
C ALA A 15 -3.61 -12.25 3.73
N THR A 16 -3.84 -12.99 2.63
CA THR A 16 -4.76 -12.57 1.56
C THR A 16 -6.20 -12.47 2.05
N ALA A 17 -6.65 -13.42 2.88
CA ALA A 17 -7.99 -13.42 3.45
C ALA A 17 -8.21 -12.21 4.38
N GLN A 18 -7.21 -11.86 5.19
CA GLN A 18 -7.30 -10.71 6.11
C GLN A 18 -7.45 -9.37 5.37
N VAL A 19 -6.60 -9.10 4.37
CA VAL A 19 -6.75 -7.86 3.59
C VAL A 19 -8.02 -7.84 2.73
N ARG A 20 -8.48 -9.01 2.27
CA ARG A 20 -9.76 -9.17 1.57
C ARG A 20 -10.93 -8.81 2.48
N GLU A 21 -10.95 -9.33 3.71
CA GLU A 21 -11.96 -8.98 4.71
C GLU A 21 -11.95 -7.48 5.00
N ALA A 22 -10.77 -6.89 5.22
CA ALA A 22 -10.62 -5.47 5.46
C ALA A 22 -11.15 -4.62 4.31
N PHE A 23 -10.89 -5.01 3.04
CA PHE A 23 -11.47 -4.34 1.87
C PHE A 23 -13.00 -4.29 1.93
N PHE A 24 -13.65 -5.43 2.16
CA PHE A 24 -15.11 -5.49 2.20
C PHE A 24 -15.70 -4.71 3.37
N ARG A 25 -15.04 -4.75 4.54
CA ARG A 25 -15.43 -3.94 5.69
C ARG A 25 -15.29 -2.44 5.45
N LEU A 26 -14.22 -2.00 4.77
CA LEU A 26 -13.99 -0.58 4.47
C LEU A 26 -14.96 -0.05 3.40
N THR A 27 -15.49 -0.94 2.55
CA THR A 27 -16.31 -0.56 1.40
C THR A 27 -17.79 -0.90 1.58
N ASP A 28 -18.17 -1.54 2.69
CA ASP A 28 -19.48 -2.16 2.92
C ASP A 28 -19.98 -3.00 1.72
N TYR A 29 -19.06 -3.64 1.00
CA TYR A 29 -19.38 -4.43 -0.19
C TYR A 29 -19.55 -5.91 0.17
N PRO A 30 -20.57 -6.62 -0.36
CA PRO A 30 -20.84 -8.01 -0.01
C PRO A 30 -19.69 -8.94 -0.41
N PRO A 31 -19.06 -9.67 0.53
CA PRO A 31 -17.94 -10.58 0.23
C PRO A 31 -18.28 -11.69 -0.76
N GLU A 32 -19.54 -12.12 -0.82
CA GLU A 32 -20.07 -13.11 -1.76
C GLU A 32 -20.03 -12.62 -3.22
N ASP A 33 -20.00 -11.31 -3.44
CA ASP A 33 -19.96 -10.70 -4.77
C ASP A 33 -18.54 -10.21 -5.15
N GLY A 34 -17.51 -10.73 -4.47
CA GLY A 34 -16.13 -10.25 -4.58
C GLY A 34 -15.49 -10.31 -5.98
N GLU A 35 -16.09 -11.04 -6.91
CA GLU A 35 -15.69 -11.12 -8.32
C GLU A 35 -16.15 -9.90 -9.13
N ASN A 36 -17.21 -9.21 -8.69
CA ASN A 36 -17.81 -8.07 -9.39
C ASN A 36 -17.40 -6.72 -8.79
N VAL A 37 -16.40 -6.70 -7.90
CA VAL A 37 -15.84 -5.46 -7.35
C VAL A 37 -15.36 -4.57 -8.51
N PRO A 38 -15.82 -3.30 -8.59
CA PRO A 38 -15.43 -2.41 -9.67
C PRO A 38 -13.93 -2.20 -9.75
N SER A 39 -13.43 -2.06 -10.98
CA SER A 39 -12.10 -1.52 -11.24
C SER A 39 -12.17 -0.01 -11.49
N ALA A 40 -11.01 0.65 -11.43
CA ALA A 40 -10.89 2.06 -11.77
C ALA A 40 -9.68 2.32 -12.67
N VAL A 41 -9.68 3.49 -13.29
CA VAL A 41 -8.53 4.05 -14.00
C VAL A 41 -8.20 5.38 -13.34
N LEU A 42 -7.03 5.45 -12.71
CA LEU A 42 -6.52 6.67 -12.11
C LEU A 42 -5.73 7.45 -13.16
N ASP A 43 -6.09 8.73 -13.34
CA ASP A 43 -5.31 9.67 -14.16
C ASP A 43 -4.07 10.13 -13.38
N LEU A 44 -2.87 9.91 -13.96
CA LEU A 44 -1.59 10.33 -13.39
C LEU A 44 -1.08 11.65 -13.98
N GLY A 45 -1.89 12.31 -14.82
CA GLY A 45 -1.53 13.50 -15.55
C GLY A 45 -0.62 13.21 -16.76
N GLY A 46 -0.60 14.16 -17.70
CA GLY A 46 0.22 14.08 -18.91
C GLY A 46 -0.14 12.90 -19.82
N GLY A 47 -1.41 12.48 -19.82
CA GLY A 47 -1.92 11.35 -20.62
C GLY A 47 -1.54 9.97 -20.08
N ARG A 48 -0.91 9.88 -18.90
CA ARG A 48 -0.55 8.62 -18.26
C ARG A 48 -1.68 8.17 -17.34
N ILE A 49 -1.95 6.87 -17.35
CA ILE A 49 -2.99 6.25 -16.52
C ILE A 49 -2.44 5.10 -15.68
N LEU A 50 -3.13 4.80 -14.59
CA LEU A 50 -2.90 3.62 -13.76
C LEU A 50 -4.20 2.85 -13.59
N TYR A 51 -4.22 1.61 -14.09
CA TYR A 51 -5.35 0.72 -13.85
C TYR A 51 -5.31 0.20 -12.40
N VAL A 52 -6.45 0.26 -11.74
CA VAL A 52 -6.68 -0.17 -10.35
C VAL A 52 -7.63 -1.37 -10.39
N PRO A 53 -7.13 -2.60 -10.19
CA PRO A 53 -7.93 -3.81 -10.36
C PRO A 53 -9.21 -3.87 -9.52
N LYS A 54 -9.13 -3.38 -8.28
CA LYS A 54 -10.28 -3.27 -7.37
C LYS A 54 -10.23 -1.91 -6.71
N SER A 55 -11.28 -1.12 -6.89
CA SER A 55 -11.40 0.23 -6.36
C SER A 55 -12.85 0.53 -6.04
N LEU A 56 -13.12 0.88 -4.79
CA LEU A 56 -14.47 1.21 -4.36
C LEU A 56 -14.44 2.14 -3.14
N LYS A 57 -15.31 3.15 -3.11
CA LYS A 57 -15.47 4.10 -2.00
C LYS A 57 -14.13 4.65 -1.45
N GLY A 58 -13.20 5.07 -2.32
CA GLY A 58 -11.91 5.63 -1.87
C GLY A 58 -10.90 4.59 -1.33
N VAL A 59 -11.16 3.30 -1.52
CA VAL A 59 -10.24 2.19 -1.21
C VAL A 59 -9.73 1.56 -2.50
N ALA A 60 -8.42 1.40 -2.63
CA ALA A 60 -7.79 0.76 -3.78
C ALA A 60 -6.94 -0.45 -3.41
N VAL A 61 -6.92 -1.46 -4.29
CA VAL A 61 -6.06 -2.64 -4.15
C VAL A 61 -5.04 -2.69 -5.29
N PHE A 62 -3.77 -2.80 -4.94
CA PHE A 62 -2.65 -2.93 -5.86
C PHE A 62 -1.75 -4.10 -5.48
N SER A 63 -1.11 -4.72 -6.47
CA SER A 63 0.04 -5.58 -6.19
C SER A 63 1.31 -4.74 -6.05
N PHE A 64 2.26 -5.20 -5.22
CA PHE A 64 3.58 -4.58 -5.11
C PHE A 64 4.24 -4.42 -6.48
N LYS A 65 4.17 -5.46 -7.33
CA LYS A 65 4.72 -5.44 -8.69
C LYS A 65 4.19 -4.26 -9.52
N ARG A 66 2.89 -3.99 -9.46
CA ARG A 66 2.26 -2.90 -10.23
C ARG A 66 2.73 -1.51 -9.78
N LEU A 67 2.99 -1.35 -8.48
CA LEU A 67 3.44 -0.08 -7.93
C LEU A 67 4.95 0.10 -8.09
N CYS A 68 5.73 -0.94 -7.79
CA CYS A 68 7.18 -0.82 -7.59
C CYS A 68 8.04 -1.46 -8.69
N ALA A 69 7.54 -2.41 -9.48
CA ALA A 69 8.33 -3.00 -10.58
C ALA A 69 8.26 -2.18 -11.88
N GLU A 70 7.21 -1.37 -12.05
CA GLU A 70 7.04 -0.48 -13.19
C GLU A 70 7.68 0.90 -12.94
N ALA A 71 7.99 1.63 -14.02
CA ALA A 71 8.54 2.99 -13.93
C ALA A 71 7.48 3.98 -13.43
N ARG A 72 7.38 4.11 -12.09
CA ARG A 72 6.54 5.09 -11.40
C ARG A 72 7.41 6.14 -10.70
N GLY A 73 6.93 7.38 -10.73
CA GLY A 73 7.56 8.52 -10.08
C GLY A 73 6.78 9.03 -8.87
N ALA A 74 7.36 9.95 -8.11
CA ALA A 74 6.73 10.54 -6.92
C ALA A 74 5.35 11.15 -7.20
N SER A 75 5.17 11.81 -8.36
CA SER A 75 3.88 12.37 -8.78
C SER A 75 2.79 11.31 -8.93
N ASP A 76 3.16 10.09 -9.31
CA ASP A 76 2.20 9.01 -9.54
C ASP A 76 1.69 8.48 -8.21
N TYR A 77 2.58 8.32 -7.23
CA TYR A 77 2.20 7.96 -5.86
C TYR A 77 1.41 9.05 -5.16
N LEU A 78 1.71 10.33 -5.43
CA LEU A 78 0.93 11.44 -4.93
C LEU A 78 -0.49 11.45 -5.50
N ALA A 79 -0.67 11.08 -6.78
CA ALA A 79 -2.00 10.92 -7.37
C ALA A 79 -2.80 9.82 -6.65
N ILE A 80 -2.17 8.66 -6.37
CA ILE A 80 -2.78 7.57 -5.59
C ILE A 80 -3.17 8.08 -4.20
N ALA A 81 -2.25 8.77 -3.52
CA ALA A 81 -2.45 9.22 -2.14
C ALA A 81 -3.56 10.27 -2.00
N ARG A 82 -3.80 11.05 -3.05
CA ARG A 82 -4.89 12.04 -3.11
C ARG A 82 -6.24 11.41 -3.42
N GLU A 83 -6.28 10.41 -4.29
CA GLU A 83 -7.52 9.76 -4.70
C GLU A 83 -8.05 8.81 -3.62
N TYR A 84 -7.16 8.12 -2.90
CA TYR A 84 -7.53 7.01 -2.03
C TYR A 84 -7.19 7.31 -0.56
N HIS A 85 -8.20 7.23 0.31
CA HIS A 85 -8.00 7.32 1.76
C HIS A 85 -7.45 6.01 2.35
N SER A 86 -7.56 4.91 1.62
CA SER A 86 -7.00 3.62 2.02
C SER A 86 -6.45 2.86 0.82
N VAL A 87 -5.25 2.33 0.97
CA VAL A 87 -4.54 1.59 -0.06
C VAL A 87 -4.16 0.23 0.49
N ILE A 88 -4.51 -0.81 -0.24
CA ILE A 88 -4.14 -2.19 0.05
C ILE A 88 -3.05 -2.61 -0.93
N VAL A 89 -1.88 -2.98 -0.42
CA VAL A 89 -0.75 -3.46 -1.23
C VAL A 89 -0.52 -4.94 -0.95
N VAL A 90 -0.69 -5.78 -1.97
CA VAL A 90 -0.52 -7.23 -1.84
C VAL A 90 0.79 -7.72 -2.43
N GLY A 91 1.39 -8.71 -1.79
CA GLY A 91 2.54 -9.45 -2.29
C GLY A 91 3.84 -8.64 -2.24
N ILE A 92 4.10 -7.93 -1.14
CA ILE A 92 5.37 -7.24 -0.91
C ILE A 92 6.46 -8.29 -0.62
N PRO A 93 7.47 -8.46 -1.49
CA PRO A 93 8.48 -9.46 -1.29
C PRO A 93 9.56 -8.99 -0.31
N ARG A 94 10.33 -9.93 0.27
CA ARG A 94 11.66 -9.58 0.77
C ARG A 94 12.50 -9.10 -0.42
N MET A 95 13.12 -7.93 -0.28
CA MET A 95 13.92 -7.30 -1.33
C MET A 95 15.41 -7.50 -1.02
N GLY A 96 16.16 -7.99 -2.01
CA GLY A 96 17.62 -8.08 -1.96
C GLY A 96 18.29 -6.86 -2.63
N PRO A 97 19.63 -6.75 -2.59
CA PRO A 97 20.39 -5.68 -3.23
C PRO A 97 20.05 -5.45 -4.72
N GLU A 98 19.64 -6.51 -5.43
CA GLU A 98 19.18 -6.49 -6.82
C GLU A 98 17.86 -5.72 -7.02
N ASN A 99 17.04 -5.59 -5.97
CA ASN A 99 15.76 -4.89 -5.98
C ASN A 99 15.89 -3.41 -5.57
N ARG A 100 17.06 -2.79 -5.76
CA ARG A 100 17.33 -1.40 -5.35
C ARG A 100 16.27 -0.41 -5.87
N ASN A 101 15.83 -0.59 -7.12
CA ASN A 101 14.89 0.32 -7.75
C ASN A 101 13.47 0.15 -7.17
N GLU A 102 13.06 -1.09 -6.92
CA GLU A 102 11.80 -1.44 -6.26
C GLU A 102 11.78 -0.93 -4.82
N ALA A 103 12.88 -1.10 -4.08
CA ALA A 103 13.01 -0.58 -2.72
C ALA A 103 12.90 0.94 -2.68
N ALA A 104 13.61 1.66 -3.56
CA ALA A 104 13.52 3.13 -3.65
C ALA A 104 12.11 3.61 -4.05
N ARG A 105 11.44 2.89 -4.94
CA ARG A 105 10.05 3.16 -5.32
C ARG A 105 9.08 2.90 -4.16
N PHE A 106 9.31 1.85 -3.39
CA PHE A 106 8.52 1.55 -2.20
C PHE A 106 8.69 2.64 -1.13
N VAL A 107 9.93 3.08 -0.88
CA VAL A 107 10.21 4.25 -0.01
C VAL A 107 9.40 5.48 -0.47
N THR A 108 9.43 5.79 -1.77
CA THR A 108 8.71 6.94 -2.33
C THR A 108 7.19 6.78 -2.20
N LEU A 109 6.66 5.57 -2.40
CA LEU A 109 5.26 5.26 -2.18
C LEU A 109 4.86 5.49 -0.72
N ILE A 110 5.60 4.90 0.23
CA ILE A 110 5.30 5.04 1.66
C ILE A 110 5.35 6.50 2.08
N ASP A 111 6.32 7.28 1.61
CA ASP A 111 6.40 8.70 1.93
C ASP A 111 5.16 9.46 1.43
N ALA A 112 4.73 9.23 0.19
CA ALA A 112 3.52 9.87 -0.36
C ALA A 112 2.24 9.48 0.41
N LEU A 113 2.08 8.19 0.75
CA LEU A 113 0.94 7.70 1.54
C LEU A 113 0.96 8.30 2.95
N TYR A 114 2.13 8.30 3.59
CA TYR A 114 2.34 8.77 4.94
C TYR A 114 1.98 10.25 5.08
N GLU A 115 2.52 11.09 4.18
CA GLU A 115 2.31 12.55 4.16
C GLU A 115 0.84 12.93 3.94
N ASN A 116 0.08 12.11 3.21
CA ASN A 116 -1.35 12.34 2.94
C ASN A 116 -2.27 11.61 3.93
N LYS A 117 -1.72 11.02 5.00
CA LYS A 117 -2.47 10.30 6.04
C LYS A 117 -3.31 9.14 5.47
N VAL A 118 -2.77 8.45 4.46
CA VAL A 118 -3.43 7.31 3.83
C VAL A 118 -3.24 6.06 4.68
N LYS A 119 -4.34 5.35 4.94
CA LYS A 119 -4.30 4.07 5.65
C LYS A 119 -3.76 2.99 4.72
N LEU A 120 -2.61 2.42 5.07
CA LEU A 120 -2.01 1.30 4.35
C LEU A 120 -2.44 -0.01 4.99
N LEU A 121 -2.91 -0.96 4.18
CA LEU A 121 -2.98 -2.38 4.54
C LEU A 121 -2.07 -3.17 3.61
N ALA A 122 -1.36 -4.17 4.13
CA ALA A 122 -0.34 -4.86 3.36
C ALA A 122 -0.27 -6.36 3.61
N THR A 123 0.04 -7.13 2.56
CA THR A 123 0.57 -8.49 2.70
C THR A 123 2.03 -8.53 2.27
N ALA A 124 2.89 -9.11 3.12
CA ALA A 124 4.33 -9.11 2.93
C ALA A 124 5.01 -10.42 3.31
N ASP A 125 6.15 -10.72 2.68
CA ASP A 125 6.97 -11.90 2.99
C ASP A 125 7.68 -11.80 4.36
N ALA A 126 7.74 -10.60 4.93
CA ALA A 126 8.37 -10.36 6.22
C ALA A 126 7.78 -9.13 6.92
N GLU A 127 8.19 -8.95 8.17
CA GLU A 127 8.01 -7.69 8.88
C GLU A 127 8.79 -6.55 8.21
N PRO A 128 8.38 -5.28 8.37
CA PRO A 128 9.02 -4.13 7.71
C PRO A 128 10.55 -4.07 7.85
N GLU A 129 11.08 -4.43 9.03
CA GLU A 129 12.51 -4.43 9.36
C GLU A 129 13.29 -5.46 8.54
N GLU A 130 12.63 -6.52 8.11
CA GLU A 130 13.22 -7.64 7.38
C GLU A 130 13.03 -7.54 5.86
N LEU A 131 12.31 -6.51 5.38
CA LEU A 131 12.03 -6.35 3.94
C LEU A 131 13.25 -5.93 3.12
N TYR A 132 14.19 -5.17 3.69
CA TYR A 132 15.38 -4.70 2.97
C TYR A 132 16.55 -4.52 3.95
N VAL A 133 17.22 -5.63 4.26
CA VAL A 133 18.25 -5.68 5.32
C VAL A 133 19.66 -5.34 4.82
N GLU A 134 19.90 -5.49 3.52
CA GLU A 134 21.22 -5.32 2.90
C GLU A 134 21.09 -4.66 1.52
N GLY A 135 22.07 -3.81 1.17
CA GLY A 135 22.15 -3.13 -0.12
C GLY A 135 22.17 -1.61 -0.03
N ASN A 136 22.29 -0.98 -1.20
CA ASN A 136 22.31 0.48 -1.33
C ASN A 136 20.91 1.07 -1.08
N GLY A 137 20.79 2.10 -0.24
CA GLY A 137 19.50 2.68 0.11
C GLY A 137 18.90 2.12 1.41
N ARG A 138 19.62 1.23 2.12
CA ARG A 138 19.19 0.65 3.39
C ARG A 138 18.89 1.71 4.46
N PHE A 139 19.68 2.77 4.53
CA PHE A 139 19.49 3.84 5.51
C PHE A 139 18.18 4.62 5.27
N GLU A 140 17.86 4.90 4.01
CA GLU A 140 16.58 5.48 3.61
C GLU A 140 15.42 4.52 3.89
N PHE A 141 15.65 3.22 3.73
CA PHE A 141 14.67 2.19 4.07
C PHE A 141 14.41 2.10 5.59
N GLU A 142 15.42 2.26 6.46
CA GLU A 142 15.22 2.29 7.92
C GLU A 142 14.25 3.41 8.36
N ARG A 143 14.28 4.57 7.69
CA ARG A 143 13.29 5.64 7.90
C ARG A 143 11.89 5.20 7.46
N THR A 144 11.81 4.45 6.37
CA THR A 144 10.55 3.88 5.86
C THR A 144 9.97 2.87 6.84
N VAL A 145 10.80 2.03 7.46
CA VAL A 145 10.38 1.11 8.54
C VAL A 145 9.74 1.86 9.70
N SER A 146 10.33 2.97 10.13
CA SER A 146 9.77 3.79 11.21
C SER A 146 8.38 4.32 10.85
N ARG A 147 8.20 4.82 9.62
CA ARG A 147 6.89 5.27 9.11
C ARG A 147 5.89 4.13 9.03
N LEU A 148 6.29 2.96 8.53
CA LEU A 148 5.42 1.79 8.46
C LEU A 148 4.92 1.34 9.84
N ARG A 149 5.76 1.42 10.87
CA ARG A 149 5.34 1.15 12.26
C ARG A 149 4.34 2.19 12.74
N GLU A 150 4.59 3.46 12.46
CA GLU A 150 3.68 4.54 12.84
C GLU A 150 2.32 4.40 12.14
N MET A 151 2.30 4.06 10.85
CA MET A 151 1.08 3.82 10.07
C MET A 151 0.22 2.66 10.61
N GLN A 152 0.81 1.75 11.39
CA GLN A 152 0.11 0.66 12.06
C GLN A 152 -0.45 1.06 13.44
N SER A 153 -0.04 2.21 13.98
CA SER A 153 -0.48 2.66 15.31
C SER A 153 -1.95 3.08 15.32
N ALA A 154 -2.61 2.89 16.45
CA ALA A 154 -4.00 3.32 16.63
C ALA A 154 -4.17 4.83 16.42
N ASP A 155 -3.18 5.63 16.85
CA ASP A 155 -3.17 7.08 16.70
C ASP A 155 -3.17 7.48 15.22
N TYR A 156 -2.31 6.85 14.41
CA TYR A 156 -2.28 7.11 12.97
C TYR A 156 -3.58 6.68 12.28
N LEU A 157 -4.12 5.51 12.63
CA LEU A 157 -5.35 4.98 12.04
C LEU A 157 -6.60 5.81 12.39
N ALA A 158 -6.52 6.63 13.45
CA ALA A 158 -7.55 7.59 13.85
C ALA A 158 -7.51 8.91 13.07
N LEU A 159 -6.43 9.21 12.34
CA LEU A 159 -6.30 10.43 11.56
C LEU A 159 -7.31 10.49 10.39
N GLY A 160 -7.75 11.71 10.06
CA GLY A 160 -8.49 12.01 8.84
C GLY A 160 -7.57 11.98 7.62
N HIS A 161 -8.06 11.44 6.50
CA HIS A 161 -7.33 11.46 5.22
C HIS A 161 -7.32 12.86 4.64
N GLY A 162 -6.17 13.31 4.13
CA GLY A 162 -6.07 14.57 3.41
C GLY A 162 -6.31 15.85 4.23
N GLU A 163 -6.42 15.77 5.56
CA GLU A 163 -6.58 16.96 6.41
C GLU A 163 -5.33 17.85 6.32
N SER A 164 -5.41 18.90 5.51
CA SER A 164 -4.70 20.18 5.66
C SER A 164 -5.68 21.24 6.14
#